data_AF-A0A345GXL7-F1
#
_entry.id   AF-A0A345GXL7-F1
#
_cell.length_a   1.000
_cell.length_b   1.000
_cell.length_c   1.000
_cell.angle_alpha   90.00
_cell.angle_beta   90.00
_cell.angle_gamma   90.00
#
_symmetry.space_group_name_H-M   'P 1'
#
loop_
_entity.id
_entity.type
_entity.pdbx_description
1 polymer ?
#
loop_
_entity_poly.entity_id
_entity_poly.type
_entity_poly.pdbx_seq_one_letter_code
_entity_poly.pdbx_strand_id
1 'polypeptide(L)'
;MHLTTIKHELQLHTPNFILNLVEKPYASADTLQFLNQMQIDHGSFSKLKKIIKQDAIWTFELTKYDFTISFLLKHDAVKNVKQLDSNRYEITRHQLPTIIICTLKEYDIGIESLRYAKSKQQNFHAILSLNSKARITRQAQTYAKNHAIKIYYWGELLTNLSKAWNKA
;
A
#
# COMPACT_ATOMS: atom_id res chain seq x y z
N MET A 1 -4.98 32.45 -1.02
CA MET A 1 -4.06 31.49 -1.67
C MET A 1 -4.36 31.55 -3.16
N HIS A 2 -3.53 32.23 -3.96
CA HIS A 2 -3.77 32.33 -5.40
C HIS A 2 -3.40 30.99 -6.04
N LEU A 3 -4.36 30.36 -6.72
CA LEU A 3 -4.12 29.20 -7.55
C LEU A 3 -3.51 29.68 -8.87
N THR A 4 -2.18 29.65 -8.95
CA THR A 4 -1.47 29.90 -10.19
C THR A 4 -1.63 28.69 -11.11
N THR A 5 -2.04 28.91 -12.36
CA THR A 5 -2.17 27.81 -13.33
C THR A 5 -0.78 27.44 -13.88
N ILE A 6 -0.57 26.16 -14.19
CA ILE A 6 0.69 25.67 -14.81
C ILE A 6 1.03 26.50 -16.06
N LYS A 7 0.03 26.92 -16.82
CA LYS A 7 0.20 27.77 -18.01
C LYS A 7 0.83 29.13 -17.68
N HIS A 8 0.48 29.73 -16.54
CA HIS A 8 1.07 30.99 -16.11
C HIS A 8 2.54 30.81 -15.68
N GLU A 9 2.85 29.72 -14.95
CA GLU A 9 4.23 29.41 -14.56
C GLU A 9 5.14 29.14 -15.76
N LEU A 10 4.62 28.46 -16.80
CA LEU A 10 5.35 28.21 -18.05
C LEU A 10 5.56 29.46 -18.92
N GLN A 11 4.83 30.55 -18.66
CA GLN A 11 5.07 31.84 -19.30
C GLN A 11 6.16 32.65 -18.57
N LEU A 12 6.34 32.41 -17.28
CA LEU A 12 7.33 33.10 -16.44
C LEU A 12 8.67 32.34 -16.38
N HIS A 13 8.64 31.03 -16.59
CA HIS A 13 9.79 30.16 -16.48
C HIS A 13 9.90 29.22 -17.69
N THR A 14 11.12 28.93 -18.11
CA THR A 14 11.45 27.90 -19.10
C THR A 14 12.03 26.68 -18.37
N PRO A 15 11.18 25.78 -17.84
CA PRO A 15 11.69 24.65 -17.07
C PRO A 15 12.47 23.69 -17.98
N ASN A 16 13.57 23.16 -17.48
CA ASN A 16 14.34 22.13 -18.19
C ASN A 16 13.59 20.79 -18.28
N PHE A 17 12.64 20.54 -17.38
CA PHE A 17 11.74 19.38 -17.43
C PHE A 17 10.45 19.66 -16.66
N ILE A 18 9.35 19.00 -17.06
CA ILE A 18 8.06 19.01 -16.37
C ILE A 18 7.78 17.57 -15.92
N LEU A 19 7.56 17.36 -14.62
CA LEU A 19 7.27 16.05 -14.07
C LEU A 19 5.79 15.94 -13.69
N ASN A 20 5.05 15.09 -14.39
CA ASN A 20 3.68 14.74 -13.99
C ASN A 20 3.74 13.71 -12.86
N LEU A 21 3.49 14.16 -11.63
CA LEU A 21 3.42 13.29 -10.47
C LEU A 21 1.98 12.88 -10.22
N VAL A 22 1.59 11.72 -10.75
CA VAL A 22 0.39 11.06 -10.25
C VAL A 22 0.69 10.65 -8.82
N GLU A 23 -0.08 11.15 -7.85
CA GLU A 23 0.24 10.95 -6.43
C GLU A 23 0.30 9.47 -6.04
N LYS A 24 -0.43 8.59 -6.77
CA LYS A 24 -0.54 7.14 -6.50
C LYS A 24 -0.92 6.34 -7.76
N PRO A 25 0.00 6.09 -8.72
CA PRO A 25 -0.30 5.17 -9.81
C PRO A 25 -0.44 3.75 -9.25
N TYR A 26 -1.45 3.00 -9.70
CA TYR A 26 -1.48 1.55 -9.50
C TYR A 26 -0.33 0.93 -10.30
N ALA A 27 0.46 0.08 -9.65
CA ALA A 27 1.55 -0.67 -10.25
C ALA A 27 1.29 -2.16 -10.08
N SER A 28 1.39 -2.91 -11.17
CA SER A 28 1.30 -4.38 -11.14
C SER A 28 2.54 -5.00 -10.48
N ALA A 29 2.46 -6.29 -10.14
CA ALA A 29 3.59 -7.06 -9.63
C ALA A 29 4.81 -6.95 -10.55
N ASP A 30 4.61 -7.12 -11.86
CA ASP A 30 5.68 -7.12 -12.86
C ASP A 30 6.35 -5.74 -12.95
N THR A 31 5.55 -4.66 -12.88
CA THR A 31 6.09 -3.31 -12.84
C THR A 31 6.92 -3.07 -11.58
N LEU A 32 6.42 -3.48 -10.41
CA LEU A 32 7.16 -3.35 -9.15
C LEU A 32 8.46 -4.18 -9.16
N GLN A 33 8.40 -5.39 -9.71
CA GLN A 33 9.57 -6.26 -9.87
C GLN A 33 10.59 -5.64 -10.82
N PHE A 34 10.17 -5.14 -11.97
CA PHE A 34 11.03 -4.43 -12.92
C PHE A 34 11.72 -3.23 -12.28
N LEU A 35 10.96 -2.37 -11.58
CA LEU A 35 11.50 -1.21 -10.89
C LEU A 35 12.53 -1.61 -9.84
N ASN A 36 12.26 -2.66 -9.07
CA ASN A 36 13.18 -3.18 -8.07
C ASN A 36 14.48 -3.76 -8.70
N GLN A 37 14.35 -4.52 -9.79
CA GLN A 37 15.48 -5.08 -10.53
C GLN A 37 16.37 -3.99 -11.14
N MET A 38 15.75 -2.93 -11.68
CA MET A 38 16.44 -1.80 -12.28
C MET A 38 16.92 -0.76 -11.27
N GLN A 39 16.65 -0.97 -9.97
CA GLN A 39 16.97 -0.01 -8.91
C GLN A 39 16.34 1.37 -9.17
N ILE A 40 15.18 1.40 -9.81
CA ILE A 40 14.43 2.63 -10.11
C ILE A 40 13.49 2.93 -8.96
N ASP A 41 13.76 4.03 -8.27
CA ASP A 41 12.90 4.52 -7.20
C ASP A 41 11.57 5.06 -7.74
N HIS A 42 10.48 4.76 -7.04
CA HIS A 42 9.15 5.26 -7.34
C HIS A 42 8.49 5.80 -6.06
N GLY A 43 7.75 6.90 -6.16
CA GLY A 43 7.13 7.53 -5.00
C GLY A 43 6.52 8.90 -5.25
N SER A 44 6.07 9.54 -4.16
CA SER A 44 5.42 10.85 -4.19
C SER A 44 6.43 12.01 -4.23
N PHE A 45 5.93 13.23 -4.46
CA PHE A 45 6.74 14.46 -4.41
C PHE A 45 7.51 14.65 -3.10
N SER A 46 6.98 14.15 -1.98
CA SER A 46 7.67 14.16 -0.69
C SER A 46 8.93 13.30 -0.70
N LYS A 47 8.94 12.19 -1.45
CA LYS A 47 10.11 11.34 -1.63
C LYS A 47 11.13 12.04 -2.53
N LEU A 48 10.68 12.70 -3.60
CA LEU A 48 11.53 13.54 -4.45
C LEU A 48 12.20 14.69 -3.66
N LYS A 49 11.45 15.42 -2.83
CA LYS A 49 12.00 16.45 -1.94
C LYS A 49 13.04 15.91 -0.96
N LYS A 50 12.83 14.69 -0.45
CA LYS A 50 13.79 14.03 0.45
C LYS A 50 15.09 13.69 -0.29
N ILE A 51 14.99 13.23 -1.54
CA ILE A 51 16.13 12.93 -2.42
C ILE A 51 16.90 14.22 -2.77
N ILE A 52 16.19 15.28 -3.18
CA ILE A 52 16.81 16.56 -3.57
C ILE A 52 17.54 17.24 -2.39
N LYS A 53 17.08 17.04 -1.15
CA LYS A 53 17.68 17.65 0.04
C LYS A 53 18.95 16.94 0.55
N GLN A 54 19.36 15.84 -0.06
CA GLN A 54 20.57 15.11 0.33
C GLN A 54 21.73 15.49 -0.58
N ASP A 55 22.76 16.16 -0.03
CA ASP A 55 23.97 16.61 -0.75
C ASP A 55 24.95 15.46 -1.12
N ALA A 56 24.55 14.20 -0.97
CA ALA A 56 25.39 13.04 -1.27
C ALA A 56 24.63 11.95 -2.04
N ILE A 57 25.27 11.44 -3.10
CA ILE A 57 24.76 10.41 -4.03
C ILE A 57 24.70 8.99 -3.38
N TRP A 58 25.17 8.81 -2.14
CA TRP A 58 25.29 7.48 -1.55
C TRP A 58 24.08 7.01 -0.77
N THR A 59 23.51 5.92 -1.30
CA THR A 59 22.53 5.03 -0.69
C THR A 59 21.35 5.74 -0.05
N PHE A 60 20.46 6.29 -0.89
CA PHE A 60 19.07 5.88 -0.68
C PHE A 60 19.13 4.35 -0.73
N GLU A 61 19.25 3.69 0.42
CA GLU A 61 18.96 2.26 0.49
C GLU A 61 17.58 2.17 -0.13
N LEU A 62 17.54 1.75 -1.41
CA LEU A 62 16.35 1.42 -2.16
C LEU A 62 15.46 0.75 -1.16
N THR A 63 14.43 1.47 -0.71
CA THR A 63 13.67 1.19 0.51
C THR A 63 13.33 -0.28 0.47
N LYS A 64 14.14 -1.12 1.15
CA LYS A 64 14.31 -2.50 0.67
C LYS A 64 13.04 -3.30 0.86
N TYR A 65 12.11 -2.77 1.65
CA TYR A 65 10.77 -3.26 1.87
C TYR A 65 9.83 -2.09 2.20
N ASP A 66 8.61 -2.12 1.64
CA ASP A 66 7.47 -1.32 2.11
C ASP A 66 7.37 -1.45 3.65
N PHE A 67 6.98 -0.37 4.35
CA PHE A 67 6.76 -0.40 5.80
C PHE A 67 5.90 -1.60 6.21
N THR A 68 4.88 -1.91 5.41
CA THR A 68 3.98 -3.05 5.59
C THR A 68 4.75 -4.37 5.59
N ILE A 69 5.63 -4.58 4.61
CA ILE A 69 6.45 -5.80 4.50
C ILE A 69 7.41 -5.89 5.68
N SER A 70 8.13 -4.80 5.97
CA SER A 70 9.08 -4.73 7.08
C SER A 70 8.43 -5.05 8.43
N PHE A 71 7.19 -4.58 8.64
CA PHE A 71 6.47 -4.81 9.88
C PHE A 71 5.93 -6.25 9.98
N LEU A 72 5.42 -6.80 8.89
CA LEU A 72 4.94 -8.19 8.84
C LEU A 72 6.07 -9.21 9.02
N LEU A 73 7.24 -8.98 8.41
CA LEU A 73 8.39 -9.88 8.52
C LEU A 73 8.99 -9.95 9.93
N LYS A 74 8.70 -8.97 10.80
CA LYS A 74 9.12 -8.99 12.21
C LYS A 74 8.28 -9.91 13.09
N HIS A 75 7.17 -10.44 12.59
CA HIS A 75 6.26 -11.25 13.37
C HIS A 75 6.64 -12.74 13.29
N ASP A 76 6.79 -13.41 14.43
CA ASP A 76 7.32 -14.78 14.51
C ASP A 76 6.50 -15.83 13.73
N ALA A 77 5.21 -15.59 13.53
CA ALA A 77 4.35 -16.47 12.73
C ALA A 77 4.55 -16.34 11.20
N VAL A 78 5.29 -15.32 10.73
CA VAL A 78 5.46 -14.99 9.32
C VAL A 78 6.81 -15.51 8.83
N LYS A 79 6.76 -16.38 7.82
CA LYS A 79 7.96 -16.93 7.16
C LYS A 79 8.45 -16.03 6.04
N ASN A 80 7.52 -15.47 5.26
CA ASN A 80 7.84 -14.64 4.10
C ASN A 80 6.67 -13.72 3.76
N VAL A 81 6.96 -12.58 3.12
CA VAL A 81 5.97 -11.65 2.62
C VAL A 81 6.34 -11.28 1.19
N LYS A 82 5.39 -11.47 0.25
CA LYS A 82 5.54 -11.09 -1.14
C LYS A 82 4.50 -10.03 -1.49
N GLN A 83 4.94 -8.90 -2.05
CA GLN A 83 4.02 -7.91 -2.59
C GLN A 83 3.47 -8.39 -3.93
N LEU A 84 2.15 -8.43 -4.06
CA LEU A 84 1.46 -8.86 -5.28
C LEU A 84 1.10 -7.68 -6.18
N ASP A 85 0.82 -6.52 -5.60
CA ASP A 85 0.62 -5.25 -6.30
C ASP A 85 0.73 -4.08 -5.29
N SER A 86 0.38 -2.87 -5.70
CA SER A 86 0.48 -1.66 -4.86
C SER A 86 -0.16 -1.76 -3.47
N ASN A 87 -1.10 -2.66 -3.26
CA ASN A 87 -1.84 -2.76 -2.01
C ASN A 87 -2.17 -4.20 -1.57
N ARG A 88 -1.73 -5.23 -2.29
CA ARG A 88 -1.83 -6.63 -1.85
C ARG A 88 -0.51 -7.24 -1.44
N TYR A 89 -0.59 -8.03 -0.37
CA TYR A 89 0.55 -8.77 0.18
C TYR A 89 0.15 -10.21 0.41
N GLU A 90 0.92 -11.13 -0.14
CA GLU A 90 0.89 -12.55 0.15
C GLU A 90 1.79 -12.82 1.36
N ILE A 91 1.24 -13.44 2.40
CA ILE A 91 1.91 -13.71 3.66
C ILE A 91 2.00 -15.23 3.81
N THR A 92 3.22 -15.76 3.68
CA THR A 92 3.52 -17.15 3.99
C THR A 92 3.77 -17.29 5.48
N ARG A 93 3.08 -18.23 6.13
CA ARG A 93 3.10 -18.41 7.58
C ARG A 93 3.69 -19.76 7.96
N HIS A 94 4.27 -19.85 9.16
CA HIS A 94 4.80 -21.13 9.65
C HIS A 94 3.66 -22.11 9.93
N GLN A 95 3.71 -23.29 9.32
CA GLN A 95 2.76 -24.40 9.54
C GLN A 95 1.27 -24.04 9.33
N LEU A 96 0.99 -22.92 8.67
CA LEU A 96 -0.36 -22.42 8.41
C LEU A 96 -0.52 -22.03 6.93
N PRO A 97 -1.74 -22.07 6.39
CA PRO A 97 -1.98 -21.67 5.01
C PRO A 97 -1.55 -20.23 4.72
N THR A 98 -1.01 -20.00 3.53
CA THR A 98 -0.73 -18.66 3.01
C THR A 98 -2.02 -17.84 2.95
N ILE A 99 -1.91 -16.56 3.30
CA ILE A 99 -3.02 -15.61 3.19
C ILE A 99 -2.62 -14.45 2.30
N ILE A 100 -3.62 -13.79 1.74
CA ILE A 100 -3.46 -12.57 0.96
C ILE A 100 -4.24 -11.48 1.68
N ILE A 101 -3.57 -10.39 2.00
CA ILE A 101 -4.21 -9.20 2.58
C ILE A 101 -4.20 -8.06 1.58
N CYS A 102 -5.20 -7.18 1.66
CA CYS A 102 -5.22 -5.90 0.98
C CYS A 102 -5.09 -4.76 2.00
N THR A 103 -4.27 -3.76 1.73
CA THR A 103 -4.11 -2.59 2.61
C THR A 103 -4.93 -1.41 2.12
N LEU A 104 -5.66 -0.76 3.04
CA LEU A 104 -6.32 0.52 2.82
C LEU A 104 -5.73 1.60 3.73
N LYS A 105 -5.58 2.81 3.22
CA LYS A 105 -5.02 3.98 3.95
C LYS A 105 -6.08 5.01 4.35
N GLU A 106 -7.34 4.70 4.10
CA GLU A 106 -8.45 5.64 4.26
C GLU A 106 -8.76 5.94 5.72
N TYR A 107 -9.18 7.18 6.01
CA TYR A 107 -9.68 7.55 7.33
C TYR A 107 -11.10 7.02 7.58
N ASP A 108 -11.92 6.93 6.53
CA ASP A 108 -13.25 6.34 6.60
C ASP A 108 -13.32 5.20 5.58
N ILE A 109 -13.41 3.96 6.05
CA ILE A 109 -13.54 2.77 5.20
C ILE A 109 -15.02 2.60 4.87
N GLY A 110 -15.38 3.03 3.66
CA GLY A 110 -16.71 2.93 3.08
C GLY A 110 -16.95 1.64 2.31
N ILE A 111 -18.21 1.40 1.93
CA ILE A 111 -18.57 0.25 1.07
C ILE A 111 -17.90 0.35 -0.30
N GLU A 112 -17.74 1.56 -0.85
CA GLU A 112 -17.09 1.79 -2.14
C GLU A 112 -15.61 1.42 -2.12
N SER A 113 -14.91 1.68 -1.01
CA SER A 113 -13.52 1.27 -0.81
C SER A 113 -13.38 -0.26 -0.89
N LEU A 114 -14.33 -0.98 -0.29
CA LEU A 114 -14.36 -2.45 -0.33
C LEU A 114 -14.72 -2.99 -1.73
N ARG A 115 -15.68 -2.37 -2.41
CA ARG A 115 -16.06 -2.71 -3.79
C ARG A 115 -14.92 -2.44 -4.77
N TYR A 116 -14.24 -1.32 -4.60
CA TYR A 116 -13.06 -0.97 -5.39
C TYR A 116 -11.95 -2.00 -5.16
N ALA A 117 -11.63 -2.33 -3.90
CA ALA A 117 -10.66 -3.36 -3.58
C ALA A 117 -11.05 -4.70 -4.23
N LYS A 118 -12.29 -5.16 -4.07
CA LYS A 118 -12.76 -6.42 -4.63
C LYS A 118 -12.82 -6.46 -6.16
N SER A 119 -13.16 -5.35 -6.81
CA SER A 119 -13.25 -5.27 -8.28
C SER A 119 -11.88 -5.20 -8.95
N LYS A 120 -10.91 -4.52 -8.33
CA LYS A 120 -9.55 -4.37 -8.86
C LYS A 120 -8.63 -5.51 -8.49
N GLN A 121 -8.94 -6.23 -7.41
CA GLN A 121 -8.05 -7.21 -6.83
C GLN A 121 -8.77 -8.53 -6.64
N GLN A 122 -8.35 -9.53 -7.39
CA GLN A 122 -8.89 -10.86 -7.22
C GLN A 122 -8.32 -11.48 -5.94
N ASN A 123 -9.20 -12.09 -5.13
CA ASN A 123 -8.88 -12.98 -4.02
C ASN A 123 -7.93 -12.39 -2.95
N PHE A 124 -8.51 -11.78 -1.93
CA PHE A 124 -7.85 -11.52 -0.66
C PHE A 124 -8.72 -12.05 0.50
N HIS A 125 -8.06 -12.42 1.59
CA HIS A 125 -8.67 -13.02 2.77
C HIS A 125 -9.06 -11.97 3.81
N ALA A 126 -8.36 -10.83 3.83
CA ALA A 126 -8.62 -9.75 4.75
C ALA A 126 -8.15 -8.40 4.22
N ILE A 127 -8.67 -7.35 4.82
CA ILE A 127 -8.23 -5.97 4.63
C ILE A 127 -7.54 -5.50 5.91
N LEU A 128 -6.39 -4.87 5.73
CA LEU A 128 -5.67 -4.17 6.78
C LEU A 128 -5.90 -2.66 6.62
N SER A 129 -6.49 -2.04 7.63
CA SER A 129 -6.46 -0.59 7.76
C SER A 129 -5.09 -0.15 8.26
N LEU A 130 -4.37 0.59 7.43
CA LEU A 130 -3.08 1.20 7.82
C LEU A 130 -3.26 2.40 8.74
N ASN A 131 -4.48 2.93 8.84
CA ASN A 131 -4.83 3.99 9.76
C ASN A 131 -5.51 3.40 11.00
N SER A 132 -4.84 3.50 12.16
CA SER A 132 -5.34 3.00 13.44
C SER A 132 -6.59 3.72 13.95
N LYS A 133 -6.88 4.92 13.41
CA LYS A 133 -8.07 5.72 13.72
C LYS A 133 -9.13 5.65 12.64
N ALA A 134 -8.99 4.74 11.66
CA ALA A 134 -9.98 4.64 10.61
C ALA A 134 -11.36 4.33 11.20
N ARG A 135 -12.42 4.91 10.65
CA ARG A 135 -13.79 4.51 10.99
C ARG A 135 -14.29 3.57 9.92
N ILE A 136 -14.72 2.39 10.33
CA ILE A 136 -15.34 1.42 9.42
C ILE A 136 -16.84 1.67 9.45
N THR A 137 -17.41 2.06 8.32
CA THR A 137 -18.85 2.34 8.24
C THR A 137 -19.67 1.06 8.44
N ARG A 138 -20.91 1.19 8.96
CA ARG A 138 -21.81 0.04 9.15
C ARG A 138 -22.07 -0.70 7.84
N GLN A 139 -22.18 0.03 6.72
CA GLN A 139 -22.35 -0.57 5.39
C GLN A 139 -21.12 -1.37 4.97
N ALA A 140 -19.91 -0.87 5.23
CA ALA A 140 -18.67 -1.60 4.98
C ALA A 140 -18.58 -2.88 5.81
N GLN A 141 -18.95 -2.83 7.09
CA GLN A 141 -18.98 -4.02 7.96
C GLN A 141 -19.96 -5.08 7.43
N THR A 142 -21.18 -4.68 7.06
CA THR A 142 -22.18 -5.59 6.48
C THR A 142 -21.68 -6.20 5.18
N TYR A 143 -21.10 -5.38 4.29
CA TYR A 143 -20.55 -5.86 3.02
C TYR A 143 -19.40 -6.84 3.23
N ALA A 144 -18.48 -6.55 4.15
CA ALA A 144 -17.35 -7.42 4.45
C ALA A 144 -17.81 -8.78 5.00
N LYS A 145 -18.78 -8.76 5.93
CA LYS A 145 -19.41 -9.98 6.46
C LYS A 145 -20.04 -10.83 5.37
N ASN A 146 -20.83 -10.22 4.48
CA ASN A 146 -21.51 -10.93 3.39
C ASN A 146 -20.58 -11.53 2.33
N HIS A 147 -19.30 -11.14 2.33
CA HIS A 147 -18.30 -11.60 1.39
C HIS A 147 -17.15 -12.37 2.04
N ALA A 148 -17.31 -12.78 3.31
CA ALA A 148 -16.30 -13.48 4.09
C ALA A 148 -14.95 -12.73 4.19
N ILE A 149 -14.98 -11.39 4.13
CA ILE A 149 -13.81 -10.53 4.24
C ILE A 149 -13.71 -10.03 5.68
N LYS A 150 -12.54 -10.21 6.31
CA LYS A 150 -12.24 -9.61 7.61
C LYS A 150 -11.56 -8.27 7.42
N ILE A 151 -11.93 -7.28 8.22
CA ILE A 151 -11.24 -5.98 8.27
C ILE A 151 -10.51 -5.92 9.60
N TYR A 152 -9.22 -5.62 9.56
CA TYR A 152 -8.35 -5.60 10.72
C TYR A 152 -7.60 -4.27 10.83
N TYR A 153 -7.35 -3.87 12.07
CA TYR A 153 -6.21 -3.01 12.41
C TYR A 153 -4.95 -3.86 12.64
N TRP A 154 -3.79 -3.21 12.73
CA TRP A 154 -2.50 -3.89 12.93
C TRP A 154 -2.50 -4.89 14.09
N GLY A 155 -2.92 -4.47 15.30
CA GLY A 155 -2.91 -5.36 16.47
C GLY A 155 -3.78 -6.60 16.30
N GLU A 156 -4.94 -6.44 15.66
CA GLU A 156 -5.87 -7.54 15.37
C GLU A 156 -5.28 -8.47 14.31
N LEU A 157 -4.71 -7.91 13.22
CA LEU A 157 -4.11 -8.71 12.16
C LEU A 157 -2.98 -9.58 12.74
N LEU A 158 -2.02 -8.96 13.44
CA LEU A 158 -0.87 -9.66 14.02
C LEU A 158 -1.31 -10.81 14.93
N THR A 159 -2.27 -10.55 15.83
CA THR A 159 -2.83 -11.59 16.71
C THR A 159 -3.48 -12.74 15.93
N ASN A 160 -4.03 -12.49 14.74
CA ASN A 160 -4.66 -13.51 13.91
C ASN A 160 -3.66 -14.23 12.98
N LEU A 161 -2.46 -13.67 12.74
CA LEU A 161 -1.46 -14.31 11.88
C LEU A 161 -1.03 -15.68 12.43
N SER A 162 -0.97 -15.85 13.74
CA SER A 162 -0.64 -17.13 14.40
C SER A 162 -1.82 -18.12 14.48
N LYS A 163 -3.00 -17.76 13.97
CA LYS A 163 -4.21 -18.60 14.07
C LYS A 163 -4.58 -19.23 12.72
N ALA A 164 -5.28 -20.36 12.79
CA ALA A 164 -5.94 -20.93 11.62
C ALA A 164 -6.89 -19.88 11.01
N TRP A 165 -6.79 -19.69 9.69
CA TRP A 165 -7.57 -18.66 9.01
C TRP A 165 -8.94 -19.19 8.68
N ASN A 166 -9.87 -19.05 9.63
CA ASN A 166 -11.26 -19.41 9.37
C ASN A 166 -11.83 -18.43 8.34
N LYS A 167 -12.28 -18.95 7.20
CA LYS A 167 -13.16 -18.21 6.27
C LYS A 167 -14.37 -17.74 7.09
N ALA A 168 -14.65 -16.44 7.03
CA ALA A 168 -15.79 -15.86 7.73
C ALA A 168 -17.11 -16.32 7.13
#